data_AF-A0A9N7MDN7-F1
#
_entry.id   AF-A0A9N7MDN7-F1
#
_cell.length_a   1.000
_cell.length_b   1.000
_cell.length_c   1.000
_cell.angle_alpha   90.00
_cell.angle_beta   90.00
_cell.angle_gamma   90.00
#
_symmetry.space_group_name_H-M   'P 1'
#
loop_
_entity.id
_entity.type
_entity.pdbx_description
1 polymer ?
#
loop_
_entity_poly.entity_id
_entity_poly.type
_entity_poly.pdbx_seq_one_letter_code
_entity_poly.pdbx_strand_id
1 'polypeptide(L)'
;MLQGLEAGGHVIGQDGLITLLPRVVDLVQGHDIPVIAAGGIVDERGYVAALALGAHAVAMGTRFLATEESYAHPIYKAKLVELQKTEYTDVFGRARWPGAPHRVLTTPFFMDWRTLPSDVNESNQPIIGRSVIHGVVASRASRVAGWSRRSWPSCGGPPIGVAAGPTHLAGPVRRLGLTELDL
;
A
#
# COMPACT_ATOMS: atom_id res chain seq x y z
N MET A 1 9.91 5.44 11.84
CA MET A 1 8.77 5.63 10.91
C MET A 1 7.51 5.18 11.62
N LEU A 2 6.48 6.01 11.60
CA LEU A 2 5.17 5.76 12.18
C LEU A 2 4.17 5.58 11.05
N GLN A 3 3.38 4.52 11.11
CA GLN A 3 2.41 4.18 10.08
C GLN A 3 1.00 4.24 10.65
N GLY A 4 0.17 5.14 10.12
CA GLY A 4 -1.26 5.20 10.43
C GLY A 4 -2.07 4.12 9.72
N LEU A 5 -3.30 3.92 10.19
CA LEU A 5 -4.26 2.95 9.65
C LEU A 5 -4.52 3.12 8.14
N GLU A 6 -4.35 4.33 7.60
CA GLU A 6 -4.59 4.68 6.21
C GLU A 6 -3.51 4.15 5.26
N ALA A 7 -2.36 3.71 5.77
CA ALA A 7 -1.26 3.23 4.93
C ALA A 7 -1.61 1.96 4.17
N GLY A 8 -0.99 1.78 3.00
CA GLY A 8 -1.12 0.57 2.20
C GLY A 8 -0.24 -0.55 2.73
N GLY A 9 -0.70 -1.79 2.63
CA GLY A 9 0.12 -2.96 2.95
C GLY A 9 -0.02 -3.35 4.38
N HIS A 10 1.02 -3.96 4.94
CA HIS A 10 1.00 -4.44 6.32
C HIS A 10 0.73 -3.27 7.26
N VAL A 11 -0.41 -3.34 7.94
CA VAL A 11 -0.86 -2.32 8.90
C VAL A 11 -1.29 -3.08 10.14
N ILE A 12 -0.53 -3.01 11.22
CA ILE A 12 -0.90 -3.64 12.49
C ILE A 12 -1.66 -2.65 13.37
N GLY A 13 -1.27 -1.37 13.34
CA GLY A 13 -1.91 -0.31 14.10
C GLY A 13 -3.31 0.02 13.58
N GLN A 14 -4.22 0.32 14.50
CA GLN A 14 -5.61 0.70 14.17
C GLN A 14 -5.90 2.18 14.33
N ASP A 15 -4.94 2.97 14.82
CA ASP A 15 -5.09 4.41 14.95
C ASP A 15 -4.83 5.11 13.61
N GLY A 16 -5.68 6.08 13.27
CA GLY A 16 -5.45 6.95 12.13
C GLY A 16 -4.23 7.84 12.33
N LEU A 17 -3.54 8.20 11.24
CA LEU A 17 -2.29 8.95 11.33
C LEU A 17 -2.45 10.26 12.11
N ILE A 18 -3.55 10.98 11.89
CA ILE A 18 -3.76 12.32 12.48
C ILE A 18 -3.88 12.31 14.00
N THR A 19 -4.39 11.21 14.58
CA THR A 19 -4.50 11.06 16.04
C THR A 19 -3.28 10.38 16.65
N LEU A 20 -2.64 9.49 15.89
CA LEU A 20 -1.48 8.74 16.34
C LEU A 20 -0.20 9.60 16.37
N LEU A 21 0.00 10.44 15.37
CA LEU A 21 1.23 11.20 15.18
C LEU A 21 1.62 12.10 16.36
N PRO A 22 0.78 13.03 16.84
CA PRO A 22 1.16 13.91 17.94
C PRO A 22 1.45 13.12 19.23
N ARG A 23 0.69 12.05 19.51
CA ARG A 23 0.93 11.18 20.68
C ARG A 23 2.32 10.56 20.66
N VAL A 24 2.77 10.10 19.49
CA VAL A 24 4.10 9.50 19.35
C VAL A 24 5.20 10.54 19.42
N VAL A 25 4.99 11.72 18.82
CA VAL A 25 5.93 12.85 18.91
C VAL A 25 6.14 13.25 20.37
N ASP A 26 5.07 13.43 21.14
CA ASP A 26 5.14 13.79 22.56
C ASP A 26 5.91 12.74 23.38
N LEU A 27 5.72 11.46 23.08
CA LEU A 27 6.39 10.35 23.78
C LEU A 27 7.90 10.29 23.52
N VAL A 28 8.35 10.69 22.33
CA VAL A 28 9.78 10.67 21.97
C VAL A 28 10.45 12.04 22.15
N GLN A 29 9.70 13.03 22.63
CA GLN A 29 10.21 14.37 22.87
C GLN A 29 11.38 14.31 23.88
N GLY A 30 12.47 14.99 23.54
CA GLY A 30 13.70 15.01 24.37
C GLY A 30 14.67 13.86 24.12
N HIS A 31 14.35 12.91 23.22
CA HIS A 31 15.23 11.78 22.89
C HIS A 31 16.00 11.91 21.56
N ASP A 32 15.89 13.06 20.86
CA ASP A 32 16.52 13.29 19.54
C ASP A 32 16.20 12.20 18.50
N ILE A 33 14.98 11.64 18.57
CA ILE A 33 14.50 10.59 17.66
C ILE A 33 13.66 11.23 16.55
N PRO A 34 14.09 11.22 15.28
CA PRO A 34 13.32 11.78 14.19
C PRO A 34 12.07 10.93 13.89
N VAL A 35 10.93 11.59 13.76
CA VAL A 35 9.65 10.93 13.45
C VAL A 35 9.32 11.11 11.96
N ILE A 36 9.14 10.00 11.26
CA ILE A 36 8.72 9.98 9.85
C ILE A 36 7.27 9.48 9.80
N ALA A 37 6.33 10.32 9.35
CA ALA A 37 4.92 10.01 9.25
C ALA A 37 4.57 9.27 7.95
N ALA A 38 3.71 8.25 8.01
CA ALA A 38 3.31 7.46 6.86
C ALA A 38 1.84 7.04 6.93
N GLY A 39 1.18 7.01 5.77
CA GLY A 39 -0.23 6.62 5.62
C GLY A 39 -1.12 7.81 5.30
N GLY A 40 -1.92 7.71 4.23
CA GLY A 40 -2.85 8.77 3.82
C GLY A 40 -2.21 10.06 3.27
N ILE A 41 -0.89 10.22 3.32
CA ILE A 41 -0.19 11.41 2.78
C ILE A 41 0.02 11.24 1.27
N VAL A 42 -0.50 12.20 0.50
CA VAL A 42 -0.56 12.14 -0.96
C VAL A 42 -0.01 13.42 -1.62
N ASP A 43 -0.29 14.57 -1.02
CA ASP A 43 -0.01 15.89 -1.58
C ASP A 43 0.59 16.81 -0.50
N GLU A 44 0.80 18.06 -0.86
CA GLU A 44 1.38 19.09 -0.01
C GLU A 44 0.56 19.33 1.27
N ARG A 45 -0.76 19.11 1.24
CA ARG A 45 -1.65 19.34 2.39
C ARG A 45 -1.37 18.30 3.47
N GLY A 46 -1.26 17.04 3.06
CA GLY A 46 -0.89 15.95 3.96
C GLY A 46 0.53 16.12 4.50
N TYR A 47 1.46 16.61 3.68
CA TYR A 47 2.83 16.92 4.09
C TYR A 47 2.86 18.02 5.15
N VAL A 48 2.26 19.18 4.89
CA VAL A 48 2.19 20.30 5.83
C VAL A 48 1.48 19.90 7.11
N ALA A 49 0.37 19.16 7.03
CA ALA A 49 -0.33 18.66 8.21
C ALA A 49 0.55 17.72 9.06
N ALA A 50 1.32 16.82 8.44
CA ALA A 50 2.22 15.93 9.17
C ALA A 50 3.35 16.70 9.87
N LEU A 51 3.94 17.70 9.20
CA LEU A 51 4.96 18.56 9.82
C LEU A 51 4.38 19.39 10.96
N ALA A 52 3.20 19.97 10.78
CA ALA A 52 2.51 20.73 11.83
C ALA A 52 2.19 19.88 13.07
N LEU A 53 2.02 18.57 12.90
CA LEU A 53 1.82 17.60 13.98
C LEU A 53 3.15 17.07 14.58
N GLY A 54 4.30 17.61 14.17
CA GLY A 54 5.61 17.31 14.73
C GLY A 54 6.41 16.21 14.02
N ALA A 55 5.97 15.76 12.84
CA ALA A 55 6.82 14.90 12.01
C ALA A 55 8.02 15.69 11.46
N HIS A 56 9.15 15.01 11.27
CA HIS A 56 10.35 15.55 10.65
C HIS A 56 10.39 15.27 9.15
N ALA A 57 9.68 14.22 8.70
CA ALA A 57 9.55 13.87 7.30
C ALA A 57 8.29 13.02 7.07
N VAL A 58 7.98 12.76 5.81
CA VAL A 58 6.87 11.89 5.41
C VAL A 58 7.36 10.76 4.52
N ALA A 59 6.70 9.61 4.59
CA ALA A 59 6.92 8.48 3.70
C ALA A 59 5.62 8.15 2.94
N MET A 60 5.69 8.18 1.61
CA MET A 60 4.54 7.99 0.73
C MET A 60 4.73 6.74 -0.14
N GLY A 61 3.86 5.75 0.01
CA GLY A 61 3.91 4.54 -0.84
C GLY A 61 3.12 4.73 -2.13
N THR A 62 1.79 4.79 -2.00
CA THR A 62 0.86 4.91 -3.13
C THR A 62 1.20 6.08 -4.06
N ARG A 63 1.65 7.22 -3.51
CA ARG A 63 1.96 8.41 -4.32
C ARG A 63 3.08 8.17 -5.32
N PHE A 64 4.17 7.54 -4.88
CA PHE A 64 5.30 7.19 -5.74
C PHE A 64 4.99 5.98 -6.63
N LEU A 65 4.10 5.09 -6.21
CA LEU A 65 3.69 3.96 -7.04
C LEU A 65 2.98 4.43 -8.32
N ALA A 66 2.21 5.52 -8.24
CA ALA A 66 1.46 6.12 -9.34
C ALA A 66 2.28 7.04 -10.27
N THR A 67 3.62 7.09 -10.14
CA THR A 67 4.44 7.94 -11.00
C THR A 67 4.86 7.27 -12.30
N GLU A 68 5.33 8.04 -13.28
CA GLU A 68 5.84 7.52 -14.56
C GLU A 68 7.07 6.62 -14.35
N GLU A 69 7.96 7.02 -13.45
CA GLU A 69 9.25 6.39 -13.14
C GLU A 69 9.13 5.06 -12.38
N SER A 70 7.99 4.82 -11.71
CA SER A 70 7.72 3.57 -11.02
C SER A 70 7.75 2.37 -11.99
N TYR A 71 8.46 1.30 -11.65
CA TYR A 71 8.46 0.06 -12.46
C TYR A 71 7.20 -0.79 -12.27
N ALA A 72 6.19 -0.28 -11.56
CA ALA A 72 4.91 -0.96 -11.42
C ALA A 72 4.23 -1.15 -12.78
N HIS A 73 3.52 -2.28 -12.91
CA HIS A 73 2.80 -2.59 -14.14
C HIS A 73 1.81 -1.46 -14.50
N PRO A 74 1.71 -1.04 -15.78
CA PRO A 74 0.84 0.08 -16.16
C PRO A 74 -0.62 -0.08 -15.70
N ILE A 75 -1.14 -1.31 -15.75
CA ILE A 75 -2.50 -1.59 -15.28
C ILE A 75 -2.62 -1.40 -13.77
N TYR A 76 -1.58 -1.70 -12.99
CA TYR A 76 -1.59 -1.45 -11.57
C TYR A 76 -1.71 0.06 -11.30
N LYS A 77 -0.86 0.88 -11.95
CA LYS A 77 -0.94 2.34 -11.86
C LYS A 77 -2.31 2.88 -12.28
N ALA A 78 -2.87 2.38 -13.37
CA ALA A 78 -4.22 2.77 -13.83
C ALA A 78 -5.30 2.42 -12.80
N LYS A 79 -5.26 1.22 -12.20
CA LYS A 79 -6.22 0.80 -11.19
C LYS A 79 -6.12 1.60 -9.89
N LEU A 80 -4.92 2.07 -9.51
CA LEU A 80 -4.76 2.99 -8.36
C LEU A 80 -5.51 4.30 -8.54
N VAL A 81 -5.61 4.79 -9.78
CA VAL A 81 -6.28 6.05 -10.12
C VAL A 81 -7.79 5.83 -10.31
N GLU A 82 -8.16 4.70 -10.92
CA GLU A 82 -9.57 4.34 -11.21
C GLU A 82 -10.35 3.98 -9.94
N LEU A 83 -9.73 3.24 -9.02
CA LEU A 83 -10.40 2.71 -7.83
C LEU A 83 -10.03 3.53 -6.60
N GLN A 84 -11.05 3.91 -5.83
CA GLN A 84 -10.86 4.74 -4.63
C GLN A 84 -11.13 4.01 -3.32
N LYS A 85 -11.71 2.81 -3.36
CA LYS A 85 -12.07 2.07 -2.15
C LYS A 85 -10.94 1.15 -1.72
N THR A 86 -10.61 1.18 -0.43
CA THR A 86 -9.74 0.18 0.21
C THR A 86 -10.44 -0.55 1.33
N GLU A 87 -9.91 -1.73 1.68
CA GLU A 87 -10.36 -2.54 2.80
C GLU A 87 -9.15 -2.97 3.61
N TYR A 88 -9.34 -3.04 4.94
CA TYR A 88 -8.38 -3.61 5.87
C TYR A 88 -8.72 -5.09 6.07
N THR A 89 -7.76 -5.98 5.83
CA THR A 89 -8.03 -7.40 5.68
C THR A 89 -6.81 -8.26 5.99
N ASP A 90 -7.04 -9.45 6.52
CA ASP A 90 -6.01 -10.47 6.76
C ASP A 90 -6.03 -11.56 5.68
N VAL A 91 -6.78 -11.37 4.59
CA VAL A 91 -7.01 -12.45 3.62
C VAL A 91 -5.82 -12.77 2.74
N PHE A 92 -4.85 -11.88 2.67
CA PHE A 92 -3.61 -12.07 1.92
C PHE A 92 -2.45 -12.36 2.87
N GLY A 93 -1.53 -13.20 2.42
CA GLY A 93 -0.35 -13.58 3.17
C GLY A 93 -0.65 -14.55 4.32
N ARG A 94 -1.85 -15.13 4.44
CA ARG A 94 -2.24 -16.00 5.58
C ARG A 94 -1.24 -17.11 5.88
N ALA A 95 -0.64 -17.70 4.84
CA ALA A 95 0.37 -18.75 5.02
C ALA A 95 1.78 -18.23 5.32
N ARG A 96 2.15 -17.07 4.76
CA ARG A 96 3.52 -16.55 4.81
C ARG A 96 3.75 -15.58 5.96
N TRP A 97 2.71 -14.84 6.34
CA TRP A 97 2.70 -13.78 7.35
C TRP A 97 1.41 -13.84 8.18
N PRO A 98 1.21 -14.89 9.00
CA PRO A 98 0.03 -14.99 9.85
C PRO A 98 -0.09 -13.79 10.80
N GLY A 99 -1.29 -13.24 10.95
CA GLY A 99 -1.53 -12.09 11.84
C GLY A 99 -0.97 -10.75 11.34
N ALA A 100 -0.64 -10.65 10.05
CA ALA A 100 -0.07 -9.45 9.45
C ALA A 100 -1.05 -8.85 8.41
N PRO A 101 -2.15 -8.21 8.85
CA PRO A 101 -3.20 -7.72 7.96
C PRO A 101 -2.71 -6.59 7.04
N HIS A 102 -3.38 -6.47 5.89
CA HIS A 102 -3.11 -5.48 4.87
C HIS A 102 -4.26 -4.50 4.68
N ARG A 103 -3.93 -3.26 4.31
CA ARG A 103 -4.86 -2.43 3.55
C ARG A 103 -4.65 -2.61 2.06
N VAL A 104 -5.71 -2.98 1.35
CA VAL A 104 -5.69 -3.27 -0.09
C VAL A 104 -6.77 -2.53 -0.85
N LEU A 105 -6.55 -2.38 -2.15
CA LEU A 105 -7.55 -1.87 -3.08
C LEU A 105 -8.71 -2.87 -3.23
N THR A 106 -9.95 -2.38 -3.21
CA THR A 106 -11.14 -3.21 -3.44
C THR A 106 -11.24 -3.54 -4.93
N THR A 107 -10.68 -4.68 -5.32
CA THR A 107 -10.75 -5.23 -6.68
C THR A 107 -11.75 -6.39 -6.75
N PRO A 108 -12.28 -6.74 -7.93
CA PRO A 108 -13.09 -7.96 -8.08
C PRO A 108 -12.38 -9.21 -7.55
N PHE A 109 -11.08 -9.32 -7.78
CA PHE A 109 -10.25 -10.40 -7.23
C PHE A 109 -10.29 -10.44 -5.69
N PHE A 110 -10.12 -9.29 -5.03
CA PHE A 110 -10.22 -9.22 -3.56
C PHE A 110 -11.63 -9.61 -3.08
N MET A 111 -12.68 -9.18 -3.78
CA MET A 111 -14.07 -9.46 -3.43
C MET A 111 -14.40 -10.95 -3.52
N ASP A 112 -13.81 -11.67 -4.48
CA ASP A 112 -13.92 -13.13 -4.60
C ASP A 112 -13.03 -13.83 -3.56
N TRP A 113 -11.81 -13.34 -3.36
CA TRP A 113 -10.84 -13.99 -2.47
C TRP A 113 -11.25 -13.95 -1.01
N ARG A 114 -11.89 -12.85 -0.56
CA ARG A 114 -12.37 -12.72 0.81
C ARG A 114 -13.50 -13.68 1.18
N THR A 115 -14.16 -14.32 0.21
CA THR A 115 -15.22 -15.30 0.47
C THR A 115 -14.70 -16.73 0.58
N LEU A 116 -13.41 -16.96 0.31
CA LEU A 116 -12.82 -18.28 0.41
C LEU A 116 -12.68 -18.73 1.88
N PRO A 117 -12.79 -20.04 2.16
CA PRO A 117 -12.50 -20.59 3.48
C PRO A 117 -11.11 -20.20 4.00
N SER A 118 -10.95 -20.11 5.33
CA SER A 118 -9.71 -19.64 5.96
C SER A 118 -8.53 -20.59 5.73
N ASP A 119 -8.79 -21.88 5.55
CA ASP A 119 -7.79 -22.89 5.21
C ASP A 119 -7.26 -22.75 3.77
N VAL A 120 -8.01 -22.09 2.87
CA VAL A 120 -7.57 -21.76 1.52
C VAL A 120 -6.62 -20.56 1.57
N ASN A 121 -5.39 -20.69 1.06
CA ASN A 121 -4.37 -19.64 1.12
C ASN A 121 -3.31 -19.79 0.02
N GLU A 122 -2.32 -18.89 -0.03
CA GLU A 122 -1.33 -18.85 -1.11
C GLU A 122 -0.47 -20.11 -1.23
N SER A 123 -0.36 -20.90 -0.16
CA SER A 123 0.47 -22.11 -0.12
C SER A 123 -0.22 -23.33 -0.74
N ASN A 124 -1.56 -23.37 -0.75
CA ASN A 124 -2.35 -24.48 -1.30
C ASN A 124 -3.01 -24.15 -2.65
N GLN A 125 -2.65 -23.01 -3.24
CA GLN A 125 -3.07 -22.63 -4.59
C GLN A 125 -1.99 -22.94 -5.65
N PRO A 126 -2.38 -23.35 -6.88
CA PRO A 126 -1.43 -23.62 -7.96
C PRO A 126 -0.65 -22.36 -8.35
N ILE A 127 0.68 -22.50 -8.43
CA ILE A 127 1.57 -21.42 -8.87
C ILE A 127 1.35 -21.16 -10.37
N ILE A 128 1.06 -19.91 -10.72
CA ILE A 128 0.85 -19.45 -12.10
C ILE A 128 1.91 -18.46 -12.60
N GLY A 129 2.77 -17.97 -11.71
CA GLY A 129 3.83 -17.04 -12.07
C GLY A 129 4.91 -16.95 -11.02
N ARG A 130 6.06 -16.42 -11.42
CA ARG A 130 7.19 -16.13 -10.53
C ARG A 130 7.68 -14.72 -10.83
N SER A 131 7.82 -13.90 -9.80
CA SER A 131 8.51 -12.62 -9.91
C SER A 131 9.97 -12.84 -9.57
N VAL A 132 10.86 -12.44 -10.47
CA VAL A 132 12.30 -12.52 -10.30
C VAL A 132 12.84 -11.11 -10.08
N ILE A 133 13.49 -10.87 -8.94
CA ILE A 133 14.14 -9.61 -8.60
C ILE A 133 15.64 -9.89 -8.53
N HIS A 134 16.43 -9.24 -9.40
CA HIS A 134 17.89 -9.44 -9.49
C HIS A 134 18.33 -10.91 -9.60
N GLY A 135 17.61 -11.71 -10.41
CA GLY A 135 17.90 -13.14 -10.59
C GLY A 135 17.37 -14.06 -9.50
N VAL A 136 16.79 -13.51 -8.42
CA VAL A 136 16.21 -14.29 -7.32
C VAL A 136 14.68 -14.33 -7.46
N VAL A 137 14.09 -15.52 -7.36
CA VAL A 137 12.62 -15.65 -7.31
C VAL A 137 12.11 -15.05 -6.00
N ALA A 138 11.61 -13.82 -6.05
CA ALA A 138 11.18 -13.05 -4.90
C ALA A 138 9.73 -13.37 -4.47
N SER A 139 8.88 -13.73 -5.43
CA SER A 139 7.50 -14.12 -5.13
C SER A 139 6.94 -15.12 -6.14
N ARG A 140 5.95 -15.89 -5.68
CA ARG A 140 5.17 -16.82 -6.51
C ARG A 140 3.75 -16.27 -6.57
N ALA A 141 3.22 -16.10 -7.77
CA ALA A 141 1.81 -15.79 -7.97
C ALA A 141 1.05 -17.11 -8.05
N SER A 142 -0.04 -17.25 -7.30
CA SER A 142 -0.88 -18.45 -7.29
C SER A 142 -2.28 -18.13 -7.82
N ARG A 143 -2.93 -19.09 -8.49
CA ARG A 143 -4.29 -18.96 -9.02
C ARG A 143 -5.29 -19.58 -8.06
N VAL A 144 -6.43 -18.92 -7.88
CA VAL A 144 -7.59 -19.49 -7.20
C VAL A 144 -8.23 -20.58 -8.05
N ALA A 145 -8.49 -21.76 -7.49
CA ALA A 145 -9.27 -22.80 -8.18
C ALA A 145 -10.66 -22.28 -8.60
N GLY A 146 -11.02 -22.42 -9.87
CA GLY A 146 -12.31 -21.97 -10.45
C GLY A 146 -12.21 -20.95 -11.61
N TRP A 147 -11.03 -20.43 -11.93
CA TRP A 147 -10.85 -19.39 -12.96
C TRP A 147 -10.34 -19.90 -14.31
N SER A 148 -11.05 -19.53 -15.40
CA SER A 148 -10.66 -19.80 -16.80
C SER A 148 -9.68 -18.76 -17.35
N ARG A 149 -8.90 -19.09 -18.40
CA ARG A 149 -7.96 -18.16 -19.06
C ARG A 149 -8.61 -16.86 -19.59
N ARG A 150 -9.94 -16.82 -19.79
CA ARG A 150 -10.65 -15.67 -20.38
C ARG A 150 -10.93 -14.54 -19.39
N SER A 151 -10.90 -14.80 -18.08
CA SER A 151 -11.02 -13.76 -17.04
C SER A 151 -9.67 -13.18 -16.61
N TRP A 152 -8.57 -13.62 -17.25
CA TRP A 152 -7.21 -13.16 -16.99
C TRP A 152 -6.69 -12.04 -17.93
N PRO A 153 -7.49 -11.02 -18.35
CA PRO A 153 -6.89 -9.76 -18.71
C PRO A 153 -6.90 -8.85 -17.47
N SER A 154 -5.75 -8.28 -17.14
CA SER A 154 -5.58 -6.98 -16.48
C SER A 154 -5.39 -6.86 -14.95
N CYS A 155 -5.87 -7.75 -14.06
CA CYS A 155 -6.00 -7.35 -12.63
C CYS A 155 -5.01 -7.98 -11.60
N GLY A 156 -4.03 -8.80 -12.00
CA GLY A 156 -3.25 -9.62 -11.07
C GLY A 156 -1.81 -9.18 -10.85
N GLY A 157 -1.58 -8.03 -10.20
CA GLY A 157 -0.29 -7.76 -9.55
C GLY A 157 -0.15 -8.57 -8.25
N PRO A 158 1.07 -8.76 -7.70
CA PRO A 158 1.23 -9.35 -6.36
C PRO A 158 0.40 -8.58 -5.33
N PRO A 159 -0.06 -9.22 -4.23
CA PRO A 159 -0.80 -8.57 -3.16
C PRO A 159 0.16 -7.66 -2.40
N ILE A 160 0.38 -6.46 -2.96
CA ILE A 160 1.14 -5.40 -2.35
C ILE A 160 0.11 -4.35 -2.00
N GLY A 161 -0.04 -4.17 -0.70
CA GLY A 161 -0.72 -3.06 -0.06
C GLY A 161 -0.89 -1.77 -0.83
N VAL A 162 -2.12 -1.24 -0.82
CA VAL A 162 -2.45 0.05 -1.42
C VAL A 162 -3.28 0.85 -0.44
N ALA A 163 -2.83 2.05 -0.09
CA ALA A 163 -3.73 3.10 0.36
C ALA A 163 -4.41 3.67 -0.88
N ALA A 164 -5.74 3.83 -0.89
CA ALA A 164 -6.37 4.58 -1.96
C ALA A 164 -5.79 5.98 -1.98
N GLY A 165 -5.65 6.54 -3.17
CA GLY A 165 -5.41 7.96 -3.28
C GLY A 165 -6.19 8.57 -4.43
N PRO A 166 -6.32 9.90 -4.41
CA PRO A 166 -7.16 10.66 -5.32
C PRO A 166 -6.70 10.55 -6.80
N THR A 167 -7.59 10.89 -7.72
CA THR A 167 -7.38 10.76 -9.17
C THR A 167 -6.23 11.61 -9.73
N HIS A 168 -5.73 12.60 -8.99
CA HIS A 168 -4.59 13.46 -9.40
C HIS A 168 -3.20 12.83 -9.12
N LEU A 169 -3.16 11.56 -8.72
CA LEU A 169 -1.94 10.82 -8.42
C LEU A 169 -1.06 10.52 -9.66
N ALA A 170 -1.56 10.60 -10.88
CA ALA A 170 -0.75 10.24 -12.06
C ALA A 170 0.16 11.38 -12.50
N GLY A 171 1.46 11.12 -12.64
CA GLY A 171 2.42 12.07 -13.19
C GLY A 171 3.88 11.78 -12.85
N PRO A 172 4.84 12.50 -13.44
CA PRO A 172 6.26 12.30 -13.15
C PRO A 172 6.60 12.79 -11.73
N VAL A 173 7.63 12.21 -11.11
CA VAL A 173 8.09 12.55 -9.74
C VAL A 173 8.39 14.05 -9.60
N ARG A 174 8.90 14.71 -10.65
CA ARG A 174 9.18 16.16 -10.64
C ARG A 174 7.94 17.05 -10.48
N ARG A 175 6.73 16.54 -10.76
CA ARG A 175 5.47 17.28 -10.61
C ARG A 175 4.82 17.09 -9.24
N LEU A 176 5.50 16.42 -8.31
CA LEU A 176 4.99 16.20 -6.95
C LEU A 176 5.06 17.44 -6.05
N GLY A 177 5.68 18.54 -6.48
CA GLY A 177 5.78 19.76 -5.69
C GLY A 177 6.66 19.64 -4.44
N LEU A 178 7.50 18.60 -4.35
CA LEU A 178 8.32 18.30 -3.16
C LEU A 178 9.69 18.99 -3.16
N THR A 179 10.03 19.73 -4.22
CA THR A 179 11.39 20.27 -4.43
C THR A 179 11.54 21.76 -4.10
N GLU A 180 10.46 22.48 -3.81
CA GLU A 180 10.50 23.93 -3.54
C GLU A 180 9.44 24.33 -2.50
N LEU A 181 9.58 23.82 -1.27
CA LEU A 181 8.94 24.43 -0.11
C LEU A 181 10.05 25.04 0.74
N ASP A 182 10.38 26.31 0.46
CA ASP A 182 11.16 27.13 1.37
C ASP A 182 10.32 27.34 2.65
N LEU A 183 10.66 26.58 3.70
CA LEU A 183 10.18 26.80 5.07
C LEU A 183 11.08 27.79 5.80
#